data_AF-A0A1F7TZK3-F1
#
_entry.id   AF-A0A1F7TZK3-F1
#
_cell.length_a   1.000
_cell.length_b   1.000
_cell.length_c   1.000
_cell.angle_alpha   90.00
_cell.angle_beta   90.00
_cell.angle_gamma   90.00
#
_symmetry.space_group_name_H-M   'P 1'
#
loop_
_entity.id
_entity.type
_entity.pdbx_description
1 polymer ?
#
loop_
_entity_poly.entity_id
_entity_poly.type
_entity_poly.pdbx_seq_one_letter_code
_entity_poly.pdbx_strand_id
1 'polypeptide(L)'
;MSPEKRQAPEEAKYLVRNLERRKGLLARISKKEEGDIPDIVIKDTFLRFLDKKYEGMAQGEIEDLNKRLFALINRAADLVTKKQDTAPVTSMYAYPYAGARPIDERSYSEFLEEVKTIIELCKQHNISLKSITGMQTGLGVPDVKKLDDLLDWCKDNNVDLKSITGMQNGLGVPDVKKLDSLLKWCKDNNIDLKSITGMQVGIPTESALNRLFRRKKS
;
A
#
# COMPACT_ATOMS: atom_id res chain seq x y z
N MET A 1 -28.59 -15.99 10.80
CA MET A 1 -27.35 -16.79 10.88
C MET A 1 -26.20 -15.90 10.46
N SER A 2 -25.17 -15.73 11.30
CA SER A 2 -23.92 -15.12 10.85
C SER A 2 -23.33 -16.03 9.75
N PRO A 3 -22.82 -15.49 8.63
CA PRO A 3 -22.12 -16.32 7.66
C PRO A 3 -20.97 -17.07 8.38
N GLU A 4 -20.80 -18.36 8.07
CA GLU A 4 -19.67 -19.14 8.55
C GLU A 4 -18.37 -18.45 8.16
N LYS A 5 -17.44 -18.32 9.11
CA LYS A 5 -16.12 -17.76 8.83
C LYS A 5 -15.41 -18.68 7.84
N ARG A 6 -14.88 -18.11 6.75
CA ARG A 6 -14.08 -18.86 5.77
C ARG A 6 -12.89 -19.50 6.49
N GLN A 7 -12.66 -20.79 6.25
CA GLN A 7 -11.48 -21.50 6.71
C GLN A 7 -10.28 -21.15 5.82
N ALA A 8 -9.08 -21.13 6.40
CA ALA A 8 -7.87 -20.92 5.63
C ALA A 8 -7.54 -22.16 4.78
N PRO A 9 -6.96 -22.00 3.58
CA PRO A 9 -6.41 -23.13 2.83
C PRO A 9 -5.35 -23.87 3.68
N GLU A 10 -5.25 -25.19 3.55
CA GLU A 10 -4.36 -26.02 4.37
C GLU A 10 -2.89 -25.60 4.19
N GLU A 11 -2.51 -25.19 2.99
CA GLU A 11 -1.21 -24.68 2.63
C GLU A 11 -0.87 -23.36 3.35
N ALA A 12 -1.88 -22.59 3.79
CA ALA A 12 -1.71 -21.37 4.58
C ALA A 12 -1.67 -21.62 6.09
N LYS A 13 -1.87 -22.84 6.58
CA LYS A 13 -2.02 -23.14 8.01
C LYS A 13 -0.89 -22.58 8.86
N TYR A 14 0.35 -22.70 8.39
CA TYR A 14 1.51 -22.16 9.09
C TYR A 14 1.58 -20.62 9.02
N LEU A 15 1.26 -20.02 7.88
CA LEU A 15 1.18 -18.57 7.73
C LEU A 15 0.16 -17.97 8.69
N VAL A 16 -1.06 -18.50 8.70
CA VAL A 16 -2.16 -18.05 9.58
C VAL A 16 -1.79 -18.21 11.04
N ARG A 17 -1.30 -19.38 11.44
CA ARG A 17 -0.87 -19.64 12.83
C ARG A 17 0.26 -18.68 13.26
N ASN A 18 1.20 -18.39 12.37
CA ASN A 18 2.28 -17.46 12.67
C ASN A 18 1.76 -16.02 12.80
N LEU A 19 0.80 -15.61 11.97
CA LEU A 19 0.16 -14.30 12.06
C LEU A 19 -0.61 -14.13 13.38
N GLU A 20 -1.31 -15.15 13.83
CA GLU A 20 -2.05 -15.11 15.12
C GLU A 20 -1.10 -15.05 16.32
N ARG A 21 0.05 -15.71 16.26
CA ARG A 21 1.02 -15.81 17.36
C ARG A 21 2.12 -14.74 17.34
N ARG A 22 2.03 -13.76 16.43
CA ARG A 22 3.12 -12.81 16.18
C ARG A 22 3.34 -11.76 17.26
N LYS A 23 2.47 -11.65 18.27
CA LYS A 23 2.51 -10.57 19.28
C LYS A 23 3.88 -10.45 19.94
N GLY A 24 4.42 -11.52 20.53
CA GLY A 24 5.78 -11.49 21.12
C GLY A 24 6.92 -11.19 20.13
N LEU A 25 6.77 -11.52 18.84
CA LEU A 25 7.73 -11.11 17.81
C LEU A 25 7.65 -9.60 17.57
N LEU A 26 6.43 -9.07 17.43
CA LEU A 26 6.19 -7.64 17.22
C LEU A 26 6.62 -6.81 18.43
N ALA A 27 6.40 -7.30 19.66
CA ALA A 27 6.83 -6.63 20.89
C ALA A 27 8.33 -6.33 20.87
N ARG A 28 9.11 -7.33 20.46
CA ARG A 28 10.57 -7.21 20.31
C ARG A 28 10.97 -6.25 19.19
N ILE A 29 10.34 -6.34 18.01
CA ILE A 29 10.69 -5.49 16.86
C ILE A 29 10.31 -4.02 17.10
N SER A 30 9.13 -3.79 17.67
CA SER A 30 8.57 -2.45 17.92
C SER A 30 9.00 -1.84 19.24
N LYS A 31 9.73 -2.58 20.10
CA LYS A 31 10.08 -2.18 21.47
C LYS A 31 8.84 -1.77 22.30
N LYS A 32 7.75 -2.51 22.16
CA LYS A 32 6.47 -2.30 22.86
C LYS A 32 6.15 -3.50 23.74
N GLU A 33 5.30 -3.33 24.74
CA GLU A 33 4.78 -4.47 25.49
C GLU A 33 3.86 -5.31 24.62
N GLU A 34 3.81 -6.62 24.88
CA GLU A 34 3.00 -7.54 24.08
C GLU A 34 1.49 -7.21 24.15
N GLY A 35 1.03 -6.69 25.30
CA GLY A 35 -0.35 -6.26 25.51
C GLY A 35 -0.77 -5.05 24.67
N ASP A 36 0.19 -4.23 24.23
CA ASP A 36 -0.07 -3.04 23.40
C ASP A 36 -0.28 -3.38 21.93
N ILE A 37 -0.05 -4.64 21.55
CA ILE A 37 -0.08 -5.07 20.15
C ILE A 37 -1.45 -5.67 19.87
N PRO A 38 -2.27 -5.01 19.06
CA PRO A 38 -3.60 -5.52 18.75
C PRO A 38 -3.50 -6.84 17.99
N ASP A 39 -4.48 -7.71 18.22
CA ASP A 39 -4.65 -8.91 17.40
C ASP A 39 -4.79 -8.54 15.92
N ILE A 40 -4.20 -9.37 15.06
CA ILE A 40 -4.38 -9.21 13.62
C ILE A 40 -5.76 -9.71 13.20
N VAL A 41 -6.46 -8.90 12.42
CA VAL A 41 -7.68 -9.35 11.73
C VAL A 41 -7.30 -9.97 10.38
N ILE A 42 -7.44 -11.28 10.28
CA ILE A 42 -7.32 -12.02 9.01
C ILE A 42 -8.64 -11.87 8.25
N LYS A 43 -8.58 -11.21 7.09
CA LYS A 43 -9.78 -10.94 6.27
C LYS A 43 -10.10 -12.09 5.31
N ASP A 44 -11.39 -12.31 5.05
CA ASP A 44 -11.86 -13.29 4.06
C ASP A 44 -11.30 -13.06 2.66
N THR A 45 -11.04 -11.80 2.29
CA THR A 45 -10.41 -11.43 1.02
C THR A 45 -8.97 -11.94 0.92
N PHE A 46 -8.26 -12.01 2.06
CA PHE A 46 -6.91 -12.56 2.11
C PHE A 46 -6.93 -14.07 1.96
N LEU A 47 -7.84 -14.76 2.66
CA LEU A 47 -7.99 -16.20 2.51
C LEU A 47 -8.34 -16.60 1.06
N ARG A 48 -9.27 -15.88 0.42
CA ARG A 48 -9.62 -16.08 -1.00
C ARG A 48 -8.44 -15.79 -1.94
N PHE A 49 -7.62 -14.79 -1.60
CA PHE A 49 -6.40 -14.51 -2.35
C PHE A 49 -5.42 -15.68 -2.26
N LEU A 50 -5.25 -16.27 -1.07
CA LEU A 50 -4.40 -17.45 -0.89
C LEU A 50 -4.94 -18.65 -1.67
N ASP A 51 -6.24 -18.96 -1.55
CA ASP A 51 -6.89 -20.06 -2.28
C ASP A 51 -6.56 -19.99 -3.78
N LYS A 52 -6.77 -18.80 -4.37
CA LYS A 52 -6.53 -18.56 -5.80
C LYS A 52 -5.05 -18.56 -6.16
N LYS A 53 -4.18 -18.10 -5.26
CA LYS A 53 -2.74 -18.01 -5.56
C LYS A 53 -2.06 -19.36 -5.48
N TYR A 54 -2.43 -20.22 -4.53
CA TYR A 54 -1.80 -21.53 -4.38
C TYR A 54 -2.22 -22.52 -5.46
N GLU A 55 -3.33 -22.28 -6.16
CA GLU A 55 -3.78 -23.14 -7.26
C GLU A 55 -2.67 -23.31 -8.31
N GLY A 56 -2.14 -24.54 -8.40
CA GLY A 56 -1.09 -24.91 -9.33
C GLY A 56 0.35 -24.53 -8.91
N MET A 57 0.55 -23.93 -7.74
CA MET A 57 1.90 -23.65 -7.21
C MET A 57 2.55 -24.91 -6.63
N ALA A 58 3.85 -25.06 -6.83
CA ALA A 58 4.66 -26.05 -6.14
C ALA A 58 4.86 -25.67 -4.66
N GLN A 59 5.06 -26.68 -3.80
CA GLN A 59 5.24 -26.50 -2.36
C GLN A 59 6.31 -25.45 -1.99
N GLY A 60 7.44 -25.43 -2.70
CA GLY A 60 8.50 -24.45 -2.46
C GLY A 60 8.10 -23.00 -2.79
N GLU A 61 7.26 -22.81 -3.81
CA GLU A 61 6.75 -21.49 -4.21
C GLU A 61 5.71 -20.99 -3.20
N ILE A 62 4.85 -21.88 -2.70
CA ILE A 62 3.91 -21.60 -1.60
C ILE A 62 4.67 -21.17 -0.34
N GLU A 63 5.75 -21.87 0.00
CA GLU A 63 6.58 -21.52 1.16
C GLU A 63 7.25 -20.15 1.02
N ASP A 64 7.79 -19.84 -0.16
CA ASP A 64 8.39 -18.53 -0.45
C ASP A 64 7.34 -17.40 -0.38
N LEU A 65 6.20 -17.60 -1.03
CA LEU A 65 5.06 -16.68 -0.97
C LEU A 65 4.64 -16.42 0.48
N ASN A 66 4.48 -17.48 1.28
CA ASN A 66 4.11 -17.38 2.69
C ASN A 66 5.11 -16.57 3.50
N LYS A 67 6.41 -16.78 3.28
CA LYS A 67 7.49 -16.00 3.94
C LYS A 67 7.40 -14.51 3.59
N ARG A 68 7.15 -14.18 2.32
CA ARG A 68 7.04 -12.80 1.84
C ARG A 68 5.81 -12.09 2.39
N LEU A 69 4.65 -12.75 2.34
CA LEU A 69 3.40 -12.23 2.89
C LEU A 69 3.55 -11.98 4.40
N PHE A 70 4.10 -12.95 5.14
CA PHE A 70 4.34 -12.78 6.57
C PHE A 70 5.28 -11.60 6.85
N ALA A 71 6.39 -11.48 6.11
CA ALA A 71 7.34 -10.38 6.28
C ALA A 71 6.67 -9.01 6.07
N LEU A 72 5.91 -8.85 4.98
CA LEU A 72 5.21 -7.60 4.68
C LEU A 72 4.16 -7.25 5.74
N ILE A 73 3.30 -8.21 6.12
CA ILE A 73 2.23 -7.98 7.12
C ILE A 73 2.81 -7.70 8.51
N ASN A 74 3.90 -8.36 8.88
CA ASN A 74 4.52 -8.15 10.19
C ASN A 74 5.31 -6.87 10.29
N ARG A 75 6.06 -6.50 9.25
CA ARG A 75 6.79 -5.22 9.25
C ARG A 75 5.82 -4.04 9.25
N ALA A 76 4.71 -4.14 8.51
CA ALA A 76 3.65 -3.13 8.53
C ALA A 76 2.96 -2.97 9.90
N ALA A 77 3.02 -3.98 10.76
CA ALA A 77 2.42 -3.93 12.10
C ALA A 77 3.17 -2.99 13.06
N ASP A 78 4.41 -2.63 12.73
CA ASP A 78 5.23 -1.67 13.48
C ASP A 78 4.74 -0.22 13.31
N LEU A 79 3.94 0.04 12.27
CA LEU A 79 3.36 1.35 12.03
C LEU A 79 2.24 1.65 13.03
N VAL A 80 2.10 2.93 13.39
CA VAL A 80 1.01 3.42 14.27
C VAL A 80 -0.32 3.20 13.55
N THR A 81 -1.00 2.11 13.87
CA THR A 81 -2.33 1.82 13.31
C THR A 81 -3.28 1.40 14.41
N LYS A 82 -4.49 1.97 14.40
CA LYS A 82 -5.58 1.58 15.33
C LYS A 82 -6.05 0.14 15.11
N LYS A 83 -5.71 -0.47 13.97
CA LYS A 83 -6.14 -1.80 13.55
C LYS A 83 -5.13 -2.45 12.61
N GLN A 84 -4.64 -3.62 13.02
CA GLN A 84 -3.82 -4.49 12.19
C GLN A 84 -4.71 -5.47 11.43
N ASP A 85 -4.57 -5.53 10.11
CA ASP A 85 -5.28 -6.49 9.27
C ASP A 85 -4.50 -6.82 8.00
N THR A 86 -4.95 -7.84 7.28
CA THR A 86 -4.32 -8.31 6.04
C THR A 86 -4.73 -7.51 4.79
N ALA A 87 -5.48 -6.41 4.93
CA ALA A 87 -5.97 -5.64 3.78
C ALA A 87 -4.86 -5.06 2.89
N PRO A 88 -3.77 -4.47 3.42
CA PRO A 88 -2.74 -3.87 2.59
C PRO A 88 -2.17 -4.83 1.55
N VAL A 89 -1.95 -6.08 1.94
CA VAL A 89 -1.46 -7.13 1.05
C VAL A 89 -2.47 -7.45 -0.04
N THR A 90 -3.74 -7.65 0.32
CA THR A 90 -4.77 -7.93 -0.68
C THR A 90 -4.97 -6.77 -1.65
N SER A 91 -4.90 -5.52 -1.17
CA SER A 91 -4.97 -4.35 -2.04
C SER A 91 -3.85 -4.36 -3.08
N MET A 92 -2.61 -4.67 -2.68
CA MET A 92 -1.46 -4.64 -3.60
C MET A 92 -1.39 -5.86 -4.53
N TYR A 93 -1.81 -7.05 -4.10
CA TYR A 93 -1.49 -8.31 -4.79
C TYR A 93 -2.67 -9.17 -5.23
N ALA A 94 -3.90 -8.94 -4.72
CA ALA A 94 -5.01 -9.86 -5.00
C ALA A 94 -5.51 -9.79 -6.45
N TYR A 95 -5.44 -8.60 -7.06
CA TYR A 95 -5.95 -8.32 -8.39
C TYR A 95 -4.88 -7.59 -9.20
N PRO A 96 -3.82 -8.29 -9.65
CA PRO A 96 -2.69 -7.64 -10.32
C PRO A 96 -3.12 -7.05 -11.67
N TYR A 97 -2.77 -5.80 -11.93
CA TYR A 97 -2.87 -5.18 -13.26
C TYR A 97 -1.78 -5.70 -14.21
N ALA A 98 -1.94 -5.44 -15.50
CA ALA A 98 -0.89 -5.72 -16.47
C ALA A 98 0.39 -4.92 -16.11
N GLY A 99 1.52 -5.62 -16.02
CA GLY A 99 2.80 -5.02 -15.62
C GLY A 99 2.95 -4.78 -14.12
N ALA A 100 2.03 -5.28 -13.28
CA ALA A 100 2.19 -5.25 -11.83
C ALA A 100 3.43 -6.02 -11.39
N ARG A 101 4.11 -5.50 -10.36
CA ARG A 101 5.30 -6.13 -9.79
C ARG A 101 4.93 -7.40 -9.02
N PRO A 102 5.38 -8.59 -9.44
CA PRO A 102 5.17 -9.82 -8.68
C PRO A 102 5.84 -9.74 -7.30
N ILE A 103 5.29 -10.44 -6.30
CA ILE A 103 5.87 -10.43 -4.94
C ILE A 103 7.24 -11.13 -4.88
N ASP A 104 7.46 -12.03 -5.81
CA ASP A 104 8.63 -12.90 -6.01
C ASP A 104 9.57 -12.38 -7.11
N GLU A 105 9.35 -11.18 -7.66
CA GLU A 105 10.20 -10.59 -8.70
C GLU A 105 11.69 -10.54 -8.29
N ARG A 106 11.95 -10.26 -7.01
CA ARG A 106 13.29 -10.16 -6.43
C ARG A 106 13.57 -11.31 -5.49
N SER A 107 14.85 -11.53 -5.18
CA SER A 107 15.23 -12.45 -4.12
C SER A 107 14.52 -12.08 -2.80
N TYR A 108 14.33 -13.06 -1.92
CA TYR A 108 13.68 -12.82 -0.63
C TYR A 108 14.42 -11.74 0.19
N SER A 109 15.76 -11.72 0.14
CA SER A 109 16.57 -10.71 0.83
C SER A 109 16.34 -9.31 0.29
N GLU A 110 16.32 -9.12 -1.03
CA GLU A 110 16.07 -7.82 -1.64
C GLU A 110 14.64 -7.33 -1.33
N PHE A 111 13.64 -8.20 -1.47
CA PHE A 111 12.26 -7.90 -1.09
C PHE A 111 12.16 -7.49 0.38
N LEU A 112 12.84 -8.20 1.28
CA LEU A 112 12.84 -7.90 2.70
C LEU A 112 13.45 -6.53 3.00
N GLU A 113 14.55 -6.16 2.35
CA GLU A 113 15.15 -4.83 2.49
C GLU A 113 14.24 -3.72 1.96
N GLU A 114 13.61 -3.91 0.79
CA GLU A 114 12.65 -2.94 0.27
C GLU A 114 11.46 -2.74 1.20
N VAL A 115 10.90 -3.84 1.73
CA VAL A 115 9.81 -3.76 2.72
C VAL A 115 10.26 -3.00 3.96
N LYS A 116 11.47 -3.26 4.48
CA LYS A 116 12.00 -2.50 5.62
C LYS A 116 12.09 -1.01 5.30
N THR A 117 12.62 -0.65 4.13
CA THR A 117 12.74 0.76 3.73
C THR A 117 11.38 1.43 3.58
N ILE A 118 10.40 0.78 2.94
CA ILE A 118 9.03 1.30 2.84
C ILE A 118 8.43 1.56 4.22
N ILE A 119 8.62 0.63 5.17
CA ILE A 119 8.11 0.80 6.54
C ILE A 119 8.84 1.94 7.27
N GLU A 120 10.14 2.11 7.06
CA GLU A 120 10.90 3.21 7.66
C GLU A 120 10.43 4.57 7.11
N LEU A 121 10.25 4.69 5.79
CA LEU A 121 9.66 5.88 5.17
C LEU A 121 8.27 6.17 5.74
N CYS A 122 7.43 5.14 5.91
CA CYS A 122 6.12 5.30 6.53
C CYS A 122 6.22 5.86 7.96
N LYS A 123 7.20 5.43 8.76
CA LYS A 123 7.42 5.96 10.11
C LYS A 123 7.91 7.40 10.10
N GLN A 124 8.89 7.71 9.26
CA GLN A 124 9.50 9.04 9.16
C GLN A 124 8.45 10.10 8.78
N HIS A 125 7.51 9.75 7.90
CA HIS A 125 6.41 10.62 7.49
C HIS A 125 5.13 10.44 8.32
N ASN A 126 5.17 9.61 9.37
CA ASN A 126 4.04 9.32 10.27
C ASN A 126 2.76 8.91 9.52
N ILE A 127 2.90 8.02 8.54
CA ILE A 127 1.80 7.46 7.75
C ILE A 127 1.66 5.95 7.98
N SER A 128 0.47 5.44 7.67
CA SER A 128 0.22 4.00 7.65
C SER A 128 0.52 3.41 6.27
N LEU A 129 0.82 2.12 6.20
CA LEU A 129 0.92 1.42 4.91
C LEU A 129 -0.40 1.49 4.11
N LYS A 130 -1.54 1.59 4.80
CA LYS A 130 -2.86 1.76 4.15
C LYS A 130 -2.98 3.10 3.41
N SER A 131 -2.18 4.11 3.79
CA SER A 131 -2.18 5.40 3.11
C SER A 131 -1.66 5.28 1.69
N ILE A 132 -0.76 4.33 1.41
CA ILE A 132 -0.16 4.16 0.07
C ILE A 132 -0.83 3.06 -0.76
N THR A 133 -1.62 2.15 -0.15
CA THR A 133 -2.21 1.01 -0.86
C THR A 133 -3.24 1.40 -1.91
N GLY A 134 -3.87 2.57 -1.80
CA GLY A 134 -4.82 3.07 -2.81
C GLY A 134 -4.16 3.23 -4.17
N MET A 135 -3.06 3.99 -4.24
CA MET A 135 -2.31 4.17 -5.48
C MET A 135 -1.64 2.88 -5.97
N GLN A 136 -1.26 1.99 -5.06
CA GLN A 136 -0.63 0.70 -5.37
C GLN A 136 -1.62 -0.47 -5.56
N THR A 137 -2.92 -0.20 -5.66
CA THR A 137 -3.92 -1.26 -5.82
C THR A 137 -3.58 -2.11 -7.05
N GLY A 138 -3.36 -3.41 -6.85
CA GLY A 138 -3.04 -4.35 -7.92
C GLY A 138 -1.66 -4.16 -8.56
N LEU A 139 -0.74 -3.38 -7.98
CA LEU A 139 0.57 -3.09 -8.59
C LEU A 139 1.75 -3.67 -7.81
N GLY A 140 1.50 -4.34 -6.68
CA GLY A 140 2.53 -4.78 -5.74
C GLY A 140 3.04 -3.66 -4.83
N VAL A 141 4.15 -3.90 -4.13
CA VAL A 141 4.81 -2.85 -3.33
C VAL A 141 5.36 -1.75 -4.24
N PRO A 142 5.37 -0.49 -3.78
CA PRO A 142 5.90 0.62 -4.57
C PRO A 142 7.41 0.51 -4.79
N ASP A 143 7.89 1.18 -5.83
CA ASP A 143 9.31 1.51 -5.93
C ASP A 143 9.71 2.41 -4.76
N VAL A 144 10.78 2.03 -4.06
CA VAL A 144 11.23 2.70 -2.83
C VAL A 144 11.61 4.15 -3.11
N LYS A 145 12.37 4.41 -4.18
CA LYS A 145 12.86 5.75 -4.49
C LYS A 145 11.73 6.67 -4.89
N LYS A 146 10.80 6.20 -5.73
CA LYS A 146 9.62 7.00 -6.10
C LYS A 146 8.75 7.31 -4.89
N LEU A 147 8.60 6.36 -3.97
CA LEU A 147 7.84 6.60 -2.74
C LEU A 147 8.51 7.66 -1.88
N ASP A 148 9.83 7.55 -1.68
CA ASP A 148 10.64 8.52 -0.95
C ASP A 148 10.49 9.94 -1.55
N ASP A 149 10.75 10.07 -2.86
CA ASP A 149 10.59 11.32 -3.61
C ASP A 149 9.18 11.91 -3.42
N LEU A 150 8.12 11.10 -3.49
CA LEU A 150 6.75 11.55 -3.27
C LEU A 150 6.52 12.05 -1.85
N LEU A 151 7.02 11.35 -0.84
CA LEU A 151 6.80 11.68 0.57
C LEU A 151 7.51 12.97 0.95
N ASP A 152 8.75 13.16 0.48
CA ASP A 152 9.48 14.42 0.60
C ASP A 152 8.78 15.55 -0.15
N TRP A 153 8.34 15.30 -1.39
CA TRP A 153 7.60 16.30 -2.16
C TRP A 153 6.33 16.76 -1.45
N CYS A 154 5.56 15.83 -0.86
CA CYS A 154 4.36 16.16 -0.09
C CYS A 154 4.69 17.04 1.12
N LYS A 155 5.77 16.70 1.85
CA LYS A 155 6.23 17.43 3.02
C LYS A 155 6.68 18.85 2.66
N ASP A 156 7.54 18.99 1.65
CA ASP A 156 8.13 20.26 1.22
C ASP A 156 7.07 21.22 0.66
N ASN A 157 6.05 20.68 0.00
CA ASN A 157 4.96 21.48 -0.58
C ASN A 157 3.75 21.62 0.35
N ASN A 158 3.79 21.07 1.56
CA ASN A 158 2.67 21.03 2.50
C ASN A 158 1.38 20.47 1.87
N VAL A 159 1.53 19.41 1.07
CA VAL A 159 0.44 18.68 0.40
C VAL A 159 0.11 17.42 1.18
N ASP A 160 -1.18 17.21 1.46
CA ASP A 160 -1.65 15.97 2.05
C ASP A 160 -1.47 14.80 1.07
N LEU A 161 -0.71 13.78 1.48
CA LEU A 161 -0.50 12.55 0.72
C LEU A 161 -1.83 11.95 0.23
N LYS A 162 -2.90 12.05 1.03
CA LYS A 162 -4.23 11.52 0.68
C LYS A 162 -4.79 12.12 -0.60
N SER A 163 -4.49 13.40 -0.86
CA SER A 163 -4.88 14.07 -2.12
C SER A 163 -4.22 13.38 -3.31
N ILE A 164 -2.94 13.04 -3.20
CA ILE A 164 -2.21 12.37 -4.28
C ILE A 164 -2.68 10.93 -4.44
N THR A 165 -2.76 10.16 -3.34
CA THR A 165 -3.10 8.74 -3.40
C THR A 165 -4.54 8.49 -3.86
N GLY A 166 -5.46 9.41 -3.57
CA GLY A 166 -6.83 9.36 -4.08
C GLY A 166 -6.89 9.57 -5.60
N MET A 167 -6.20 10.58 -6.11
CA MET A 167 -6.10 10.84 -7.55
C MET A 167 -5.37 9.70 -8.28
N GLN A 168 -4.36 9.09 -7.66
CA GLN A 168 -3.53 8.03 -8.25
C GLN A 168 -4.05 6.60 -8.01
N ASN A 169 -5.32 6.42 -7.63
CA ASN A 169 -5.85 5.09 -7.28
C ASN A 169 -5.61 4.05 -8.40
N GLY A 170 -4.82 3.01 -8.10
CA GLY A 170 -4.43 1.95 -9.05
C GLY A 170 -3.47 2.39 -10.17
N LEU A 171 -2.86 3.58 -10.09
CA LEU A 171 -1.94 4.12 -11.10
C LEU A 171 -0.47 4.15 -10.66
N GLY A 172 -0.21 3.71 -9.42
CA GLY A 172 1.11 3.67 -8.81
C GLY A 172 1.61 5.03 -8.33
N VAL A 173 2.82 5.02 -7.78
CA VAL A 173 3.51 6.22 -7.32
C VAL A 173 3.81 7.14 -8.51
N PRO A 174 3.32 8.39 -8.53
CA PRO A 174 3.56 9.31 -9.63
C PRO A 174 5.00 9.84 -9.63
N ASP A 175 5.43 10.36 -10.78
CA ASP A 175 6.63 11.19 -10.89
C ASP A 175 6.35 12.58 -10.30
N VAL A 176 7.19 13.01 -9.35
CA VAL A 176 7.08 14.32 -8.69
C VAL A 176 7.17 15.49 -9.67
N LYS A 177 7.85 15.35 -10.82
CA LYS A 177 7.88 16.40 -11.86
C LYS A 177 6.49 16.69 -12.44
N LYS A 178 5.64 15.67 -12.53
CA LYS A 178 4.24 15.84 -12.96
C LYS A 178 3.43 16.56 -11.88
N LEU A 179 3.72 16.27 -10.61
CA LEU A 179 3.11 16.97 -9.47
C LEU A 179 3.55 18.44 -9.39
N ASP A 180 4.82 18.75 -9.68
CA ASP A 180 5.32 20.13 -9.75
C ASP A 180 4.57 20.93 -10.82
N SER A 181 4.38 20.35 -12.00
CA SER A 181 3.64 20.98 -13.09
C SER A 181 2.18 21.25 -12.70
N LEU A 182 1.53 20.27 -12.05
CA LEU A 182 0.18 20.42 -11.54
C LEU A 182 0.10 21.51 -10.46
N LEU A 183 1.00 21.49 -9.48
CA LEU A 183 1.02 22.44 -8.37
C LEU A 183 1.31 23.86 -8.84
N LYS A 184 2.23 24.03 -9.81
CA LYS A 184 2.50 25.32 -10.45
C LYS A 184 1.25 25.85 -11.13
N TRP A 185 0.59 25.03 -11.95
CA TRP A 185 -0.65 25.42 -12.60
C TRP A 185 -1.74 25.82 -11.60
N CYS A 186 -1.87 25.10 -10.49
CA CYS A 186 -2.79 25.43 -9.40
C CYS A 186 -2.50 26.82 -8.82
N LYS A 187 -1.23 27.12 -8.52
CA LYS A 187 -0.79 28.43 -7.99
C LYS A 187 -1.06 29.56 -8.99
N ASP A 188 -0.69 29.36 -10.25
CA ASP A 188 -0.86 30.37 -11.31
C ASP A 188 -2.34 30.70 -11.58
N ASN A 189 -3.25 29.74 -11.30
CA ASN A 189 -4.70 29.91 -11.52
C ASN A 189 -5.49 30.12 -10.22
N ASN A 190 -4.83 30.24 -9.06
CA ASN A 190 -5.44 30.36 -7.73
C ASN A 190 -6.49 29.26 -7.45
N ILE A 191 -6.15 28.01 -7.76
CA ILE A 191 -6.99 26.82 -7.58
C ILE A 191 -6.36 25.94 -6.50
N ASP A 192 -7.15 25.50 -5.53
CA ASP A 192 -6.70 24.51 -4.55
C ASP A 192 -6.50 23.15 -5.24
N LEU A 193 -5.33 22.54 -5.06
CA LEU A 193 -5.00 21.19 -5.54
C LEU A 193 -6.08 20.18 -5.14
N LYS A 194 -6.63 20.29 -3.92
CA LYS A 194 -7.67 19.37 -3.43
C LYS A 194 -8.93 19.39 -4.28
N SER A 195 -9.24 20.53 -4.92
CA SER A 195 -10.38 20.64 -5.82
C SER A 195 -10.19 19.80 -7.10
N ILE A 196 -8.96 19.50 -7.49
CA ILE A 196 -8.64 18.71 -8.67
C ILE A 196 -8.58 17.22 -8.32
N THR A 197 -7.96 16.87 -7.19
CA THR A 197 -7.74 15.47 -6.81
C THR A 197 -9.03 14.69 -6.56
N GLY A 198 -10.15 15.37 -6.28
CA GLY A 198 -11.47 14.76 -6.16
C GLY A 198 -12.27 14.63 -7.46
N MET A 199 -11.83 15.23 -8.57
CA MET A 199 -12.59 15.31 -9.82
C MET A 199 -12.20 14.27 -10.86
N GLN A 200 -11.01 13.65 -10.74
CA GLN A 200 -10.49 12.74 -11.76
C GLN A 200 -9.51 11.71 -11.21
N VAL A 201 -9.25 10.70 -12.04
CA VAL A 201 -8.23 9.69 -11.84
C VAL A 201 -7.01 10.04 -12.68
N GLY A 202 -5.83 10.04 -12.04
CA GLY A 202 -4.54 10.40 -12.61
C GLY A 202 -4.23 11.89 -12.58
N ILE A 203 -2.93 12.20 -12.64
CA ILE A 203 -2.46 13.58 -12.77
C ILE A 203 -2.89 14.13 -14.15
N PRO A 204 -3.68 15.21 -14.20
CA PRO A 204 -4.11 15.80 -15.46
C PRO A 204 -2.96 16.53 -16.15
N THR A 205 -3.06 16.63 -17.47
CA THR A 205 -2.22 17.55 -18.24
C THR A 205 -2.70 18.99 -18.05
N GLU A 206 -1.82 19.95 -18.25
CA GLU A 206 -2.20 21.37 -18.29
C GLU A 206 -3.32 21.66 -19.30
N SER A 207 -3.29 21.01 -20.47
CA SER A 207 -4.35 21.14 -21.48
C SER A 207 -5.70 20.58 -21.01
N ALA A 208 -5.72 19.54 -20.18
CA ALA A 208 -6.95 19.03 -19.56
C ALA A 208 -7.46 20.01 -18.49
N LEU A 209 -6.58 20.55 -17.65
CA LEU A 209 -6.91 21.56 -16.64
C LEU A 209 -7.49 22.82 -17.27
N ASN A 210 -6.84 23.36 -18.29
CA ASN A 210 -7.32 24.55 -19.01
C ASN A 210 -8.71 24.34 -19.62
N ARG A 211 -9.03 23.13 -20.09
CA ARG A 211 -10.38 22.80 -20.59
C ARG A 211 -11.41 22.71 -19.46
N LEU A 212 -11.05 22.08 -18.33
CA LEU A 212 -11.92 21.93 -17.17
C LEU A 212 -12.29 23.27 -16.54
N PHE A 213 -11.32 24.18 -16.40
CA PHE A 213 -11.50 25.43 -15.66
C PHE A 213 -11.83 26.64 -16.56
N ARG A 214 -11.64 26.58 -17.89
CA ARG A 214 -12.19 27.62 -18.81
C ARG A 214 -13.72 27.69 -18.80
N ARG A 215 -14.41 26.55 -18.63
CA ARG A 215 -15.89 26.50 -18.61
C ARG A 215 -16.53 27.17 -17.40
N LYS A 216 -15.75 27.57 -16.37
CA LYS A 216 -16.27 28.22 -15.16
C LYS A 216 -16.15 29.76 -15.17
N LYS A 217 -15.57 30.37 -16.22
CA LYS A 217 -15.36 31.83 -16.34
C LYS A 217 -16.42 32.57 -17.18
N SER A 218 -17.60 31.99 -17.42
CA SER A 218 -18.73 32.65 -18.10
C SER A 218 -19.86 32.99 -17.14
#